data_AF-A0A089ZG35-F1
#
_entry.id   AF-A0A089ZG35-F1
#
_cell.length_a   1.000
_cell.length_b   1.000
_cell.length_c   1.000
_cell.angle_alpha   90.00
_cell.angle_beta   90.00
_cell.angle_gamma   90.00
#
_symmetry.space_group_name_H-M   'P 1'
#
loop_
_entity.id
_entity.type
_entity.pdbx_description
1 polymer ?
#
loop_
_entity_poly.entity_id
_entity_poly.type
_entity_poly.pdbx_seq_one_letter_code
_entity_poly.pdbx_strand_id
1 'polypeptide(L)'
;MKTVITTCTRDCPGACSIVASAENGKVTKLQGNPQHDITAGFLCKNTSHYLENYFYNDKRILHPLLKVDGNWERISWDEALDIAAFKISQVINQYGSSSILYYQGFGARTALQVMNRRFFNLLGGVTTTYGTVCGGIGHTAMEADFGAKLSHDPLDHLHSNHIIVWGRNPAVTDIHLWRILRKVQRKGTPITVIDPVKTKTARLADIYIQPKAGYDYYLAMALAKIILKLDNPQNNYVDHDFIENSTLYFDSYQQILDKYSLDILSHKCGVEVDVIRKLAVSYAEGDPSSIIMGWGLHRYQQGHLNFRMVDALAAITGNIGVSGGGVSQGFEEYAYFDFSVELEELGENQRKIPMPTIGDALLSTHQPPIKLIFLSSGNPVTLNPNSLKVKKGFESADFVIMIDHFLNDTSDVAHLFLPGTTYLEEEDLMGSYGHNWVSPVNQVVPPQGEAKSEFEIFQLLAERLDFKEEMSGDPKMWLEKMAKPILKQGITFEELQKAPQRMVNPNDIPFSTGKFQTLSGKFEFIHVFEPGNNSVQGYPLRLLSTMPDDFVGSVPPGIPLLELRKSRFIPIF
;
A
#
# COMPACT_ATOMS: atom_id res chain seq x y z
N MET A 1 -0.09 26.28 -25.29
CA MET A 1 -0.30 24.99 -24.61
C MET A 1 1.04 24.42 -24.15
N LYS A 2 1.23 24.19 -22.83
CA LYS A 2 2.38 23.51 -22.22
C LYS A 2 2.00 22.05 -21.97
N THR A 3 2.95 21.14 -22.17
CA THR A 3 2.78 19.72 -21.80
C THR A 3 3.79 19.36 -20.72
N VAL A 4 3.33 18.66 -19.68
CA VAL A 4 4.14 18.26 -18.51
C VAL A 4 3.94 16.77 -18.26
N ILE A 5 5.04 16.05 -18.05
CA ILE A 5 4.99 14.67 -17.55
C ILE A 5 4.86 14.74 -16.03
N THR A 6 3.82 14.14 -15.47
CA THR A 6 3.59 14.04 -14.02
C THR A 6 3.05 12.64 -13.69
N THR A 7 2.71 12.38 -12.43
CA THR A 7 2.31 11.06 -11.95
C THR A 7 1.04 11.12 -11.13
N CYS A 8 0.14 10.15 -11.35
CA CYS A 8 -1.04 9.96 -10.52
C CYS A 8 -0.64 9.49 -9.12
N THR A 9 -0.90 10.29 -8.09
CA THR A 9 -0.52 9.96 -6.69
C THR A 9 -1.63 9.27 -5.89
N ARG A 10 -2.75 8.90 -6.53
CA ARG A 10 -3.85 8.22 -5.84
C ARG A 10 -3.39 6.85 -5.32
N ASP A 11 -3.95 6.42 -4.18
CA ASP A 11 -3.60 5.19 -3.47
C ASP A 11 -3.99 3.90 -4.23
N CYS A 12 -3.32 3.65 -5.36
CA CYS A 12 -3.40 2.41 -6.13
C CYS A 12 -1.99 1.97 -6.57
N PRO A 13 -1.79 0.68 -6.92
CA PRO A 13 -0.49 0.17 -7.36
C PRO A 13 0.01 0.76 -8.70
N GLY A 14 -0.78 1.60 -9.36
CA GLY A 14 -0.54 1.99 -10.75
C GLY A 14 0.46 3.11 -10.95
N ALA A 15 0.62 4.03 -9.97
CA ALA A 15 1.47 5.24 -10.05
C ALA A 15 1.55 5.81 -11.49
N CYS A 16 0.37 6.02 -12.11
CA CYS A 16 0.31 6.12 -13.57
C CYS A 16 1.05 7.37 -14.06
N SER A 17 1.98 7.21 -15.01
CA SER A 17 2.60 8.34 -15.70
C SER A 17 1.57 9.03 -16.61
N ILE A 18 1.48 10.35 -16.45
CA ILE A 18 0.50 11.23 -17.10
C ILE A 18 1.25 12.25 -17.96
N VAL A 19 0.74 12.49 -19.16
CA VAL A 19 1.02 13.65 -20.00
C VAL A 19 -0.11 14.65 -19.78
N ALA A 20 0.15 15.69 -19.00
CA ALA A 20 -0.82 16.74 -18.66
C ALA A 20 -0.64 17.94 -19.60
N SER A 21 -1.73 18.42 -20.19
CA SER A 21 -1.75 19.63 -21.02
C SER A 21 -2.32 20.81 -20.23
N ALA A 22 -1.65 21.96 -20.31
CA ALA A 22 -2.09 23.20 -19.68
C ALA A 22 -2.09 24.38 -20.65
N GLU A 23 -3.06 25.26 -20.50
CA GLU A 23 -3.23 26.48 -21.28
C GLU A 23 -3.82 27.57 -20.38
N ASN A 24 -3.27 28.79 -20.48
CA ASN A 24 -3.70 29.94 -19.68
C ASN A 24 -3.79 29.65 -18.16
N GLY A 25 -2.80 28.93 -17.62
CA GLY A 25 -2.73 28.58 -16.20
C GLY A 25 -3.73 27.50 -15.76
N LYS A 26 -4.44 26.84 -16.67
CA LYS A 26 -5.40 25.77 -16.37
C LYS A 26 -4.98 24.46 -17.01
N VAL A 27 -5.18 23.35 -16.30
CA VAL A 27 -5.00 21.99 -16.84
C VAL A 27 -6.23 21.66 -17.68
N THR A 28 -6.03 21.43 -18.97
CA THR A 28 -7.12 21.20 -19.92
C THR A 28 -7.33 19.71 -20.22
N LYS A 29 -6.30 18.89 -20.04
CA LYS A 29 -6.34 17.47 -20.40
C LYS A 29 -5.33 16.63 -19.63
N LEU A 30 -5.74 15.43 -19.25
CA LEU A 30 -4.85 14.37 -18.75
C LEU A 30 -4.88 13.19 -19.72
N GLN A 31 -3.70 12.74 -20.14
CA GLN A 31 -3.53 11.54 -20.97
C GLN A 31 -2.50 10.63 -20.33
N GLY A 32 -2.61 9.31 -20.49
CA GLY A 32 -1.55 8.42 -20.01
C GLY A 32 -0.31 8.57 -20.89
N ASN A 33 0.86 8.38 -20.29
CA ASN A 33 2.12 8.38 -21.03
C ASN A 33 2.32 7.03 -21.76
N PRO A 34 2.32 7.01 -23.11
CA PRO A 34 2.50 5.77 -23.87
C PRO A 34 3.90 5.17 -23.73
N GLN A 35 4.90 5.95 -23.29
CA GLN A 35 6.29 5.50 -23.13
C GLN A 35 6.55 4.72 -21.83
N HIS A 36 5.59 4.69 -20.89
CA HIS A 36 5.74 3.92 -19.67
C HIS A 36 5.28 2.47 -19.90
N ASP A 37 6.15 1.48 -19.79
CA ASP A 37 5.85 0.08 -20.21
C ASP A 37 4.63 -0.53 -19.50
N ILE A 38 4.54 -0.33 -18.18
CA ILE A 38 3.49 -0.91 -17.33
C ILE A 38 2.13 -0.26 -17.59
N THR A 39 2.04 1.07 -17.54
CA THR A 39 0.76 1.80 -17.71
C THR A 39 0.39 2.01 -19.17
N ALA A 40 1.38 2.16 -20.05
CA ALA A 40 1.33 2.21 -21.51
C ALA A 40 0.18 3.07 -22.06
N GLY A 41 0.12 4.32 -21.60
CA GLY A 41 -0.85 5.29 -22.07
C GLY A 41 -2.26 5.14 -21.49
N PHE A 42 -2.51 4.12 -20.66
CA PHE A 42 -3.83 3.91 -20.07
C PHE A 42 -4.01 4.69 -18.77
N LEU A 43 -5.15 5.37 -18.62
CA LEU A 43 -5.62 5.95 -17.36
C LEU A 43 -6.97 5.35 -16.98
N CYS A 44 -7.18 5.06 -15.70
CA CYS A 44 -8.47 4.59 -15.21
C CYS A 44 -9.49 5.74 -15.16
N LYS A 45 -10.77 5.41 -14.99
CA LYS A 45 -11.85 6.42 -14.90
C LYS A 45 -11.61 7.46 -13.81
N ASN A 46 -11.00 7.07 -12.69
CA ASN A 46 -10.74 7.98 -11.58
C ASN A 46 -9.70 9.05 -11.93
N THR A 47 -8.74 8.72 -12.81
CA THR A 47 -7.72 9.65 -13.28
C THR A 47 -8.19 10.42 -14.51
N SER A 48 -8.92 9.78 -15.43
CA SER A 48 -9.46 10.47 -16.62
C SER A 48 -10.48 11.54 -16.27
N HIS A 49 -11.26 11.35 -15.20
CA HIS A 49 -12.20 12.34 -14.66
C HIS A 49 -11.66 13.13 -13.47
N TYR A 50 -10.35 13.07 -13.19
CA TYR A 50 -9.75 13.72 -12.03
C TYR A 50 -9.93 15.25 -12.03
N LEU A 51 -9.85 15.87 -13.21
CA LEU A 51 -10.00 17.32 -13.34
C LEU A 51 -11.36 17.80 -12.84
N GLU A 52 -12.43 17.08 -13.21
CA GLU A 52 -13.81 17.39 -12.82
C GLU A 52 -14.10 16.96 -11.38
N ASN A 53 -13.80 15.70 -11.04
CA ASN A 53 -14.25 15.12 -9.78
C ASN A 53 -13.42 15.55 -8.56
N TYR A 54 -12.19 16.03 -8.77
CA TYR A 54 -11.25 16.37 -7.69
C TYR A 54 -10.63 17.76 -7.87
N PHE A 55 -9.92 17.99 -8.98
CA PHE A 55 -9.04 19.15 -9.12
C PHE A 55 -9.78 20.49 -9.20
N TYR A 56 -10.87 20.54 -9.97
CA TYR A 56 -11.77 21.68 -10.12
C TYR A 56 -13.10 21.49 -9.37
N ASN A 57 -13.14 20.56 -8.42
CA ASN A 57 -14.32 20.32 -7.62
C ASN A 57 -14.58 21.55 -6.72
N ASP A 58 -15.82 22.03 -6.71
CA ASP A 58 -16.25 23.22 -5.97
C ASP A 58 -16.19 23.05 -4.44
N LYS A 59 -16.16 21.80 -3.96
CA LYS A 59 -16.02 21.45 -2.54
C LYS A 59 -14.57 21.31 -2.10
N ARG A 60 -13.60 21.43 -3.01
CA ARG A 60 -12.19 21.44 -2.65
C ARG A 60 -11.93 22.69 -1.80
N ILE A 61 -11.32 22.51 -0.64
CA ILE A 61 -10.98 23.62 0.25
C ILE A 61 -9.67 24.23 -0.21
N LEU A 62 -9.67 25.55 -0.41
CA LEU A 62 -8.52 26.31 -0.96
C LEU A 62 -8.04 27.42 -0.03
N HIS A 63 -8.49 27.43 1.23
CA HIS A 63 -8.06 28.38 2.26
C HIS A 63 -8.10 27.70 3.64
N PRO A 64 -7.26 28.12 4.60
CA PRO A 64 -7.31 27.60 5.97
C PRO A 64 -8.68 27.82 6.62
N LEU A 65 -9.11 26.85 7.43
CA LEU A 65 -10.35 26.93 8.21
C LEU A 65 -10.07 26.64 9.68
N LEU A 66 -10.74 27.37 10.56
CA LEU A 66 -10.81 27.11 12.00
C LEU A 66 -12.23 26.75 12.39
N LYS A 67 -12.39 25.76 13.28
CA LYS A 67 -13.69 25.38 13.80
C LYS A 67 -14.04 26.19 15.04
N VAL A 68 -15.06 27.05 14.93
CA VAL A 68 -15.58 27.91 16.01
C VAL A 68 -17.04 27.54 16.26
N ASP A 69 -17.38 27.20 17.50
CA ASP A 69 -18.73 26.77 17.90
C ASP A 69 -19.35 25.69 16.98
N GLY A 70 -18.50 24.77 16.51
CA GLY A 70 -18.88 23.66 15.62
C GLY A 70 -18.96 24.01 14.13
N ASN A 71 -18.77 25.27 13.74
CA ASN A 71 -18.80 25.73 12.35
C ASN A 71 -17.41 26.04 11.83
N TRP A 72 -17.17 25.81 10.53
CA TRP A 72 -15.90 26.15 9.89
C TRP A 72 -15.90 27.61 9.42
N GLU A 73 -14.91 28.36 9.87
CA GLU A 73 -14.69 29.75 9.48
C GLU A 73 -13.34 29.89 8.77
N ARG A 74 -13.33 30.67 7.68
CA ARG A 74 -12.09 30.99 6.97
C ARG A 74 -11.23 31.90 7.82
N ILE A 75 -9.96 31.54 7.94
CA ILE A 75 -8.92 32.35 8.55
C ILE A 75 -7.76 32.56 7.57
N SER A 76 -6.85 33.48 7.90
CA SER A 76 -5.63 33.68 7.11
C SER A 76 -4.62 32.56 7.36
N TRP A 77 -3.66 32.38 6.43
CA TRP A 77 -2.54 31.47 6.66
C TRP A 77 -1.68 31.86 7.87
N ASP A 78 -1.43 33.16 8.08
CA ASP A 78 -0.63 33.60 9.21
C ASP A 78 -1.30 33.24 10.54
N GLU A 79 -2.60 33.49 10.65
CA GLU A 79 -3.39 33.10 11.82
C GLU A 79 -3.41 31.58 12.01
N ALA A 80 -3.59 30.79 10.94
CA ALA A 80 -3.62 29.34 11.02
C ALA A 80 -2.29 28.75 11.51
N LEU A 81 -1.18 29.28 10.99
CA LEU A 81 0.16 28.85 11.33
C LEU A 81 0.55 29.30 12.75
N ASP A 82 0.15 30.51 13.17
CA ASP A 82 0.34 31.01 14.54
C ASP A 82 -0.41 30.14 15.55
N ILE A 83 -1.68 29.79 15.25
CA ILE A 83 -2.48 28.87 16.09
C ILE A 83 -1.81 27.51 16.18
N ALA A 84 -1.40 26.92 15.05
CA ALA A 84 -0.77 25.61 15.02
C ALA A 84 0.55 25.60 15.82
N ALA A 85 1.43 26.57 15.58
CA ALA A 85 2.71 26.70 16.29
C ALA A 85 2.49 26.92 17.79
N PHE A 86 1.56 27.80 18.17
CA PHE A 86 1.21 28.03 19.57
C PHE A 86 0.71 26.74 20.24
N LYS A 87 -0.18 25.97 19.60
CA LYS A 87 -0.71 24.72 20.15
C LYS A 87 0.37 23.63 20.27
N ILE A 88 1.26 23.51 19.29
CA ILE A 88 2.42 22.61 19.35
C ILE A 88 3.30 22.97 20.54
N SER A 89 3.74 24.23 20.65
CA SER A 89 4.60 24.71 21.74
C SER A 89 3.93 24.57 23.10
N GLN A 90 2.62 24.87 23.21
CA GLN A 90 1.86 24.73 24.44
C GLN A 90 1.86 23.27 24.92
N VAL A 91 1.59 22.32 24.03
CA VAL A 91 1.55 20.88 24.39
C VAL A 91 2.93 20.37 24.76
N ILE A 92 3.98 20.74 24.02
CA ILE A 92 5.37 20.37 24.36
C ILE A 92 5.74 20.89 25.74
N ASN A 93 5.48 22.17 26.04
CA ASN A 93 5.84 22.78 27.31
C ASN A 93 5.06 22.21 28.51
N GLN A 94 3.81 21.79 28.32
CA GLN A 94 2.95 21.30 29.40
C GLN A 94 3.05 19.79 29.62
N TYR A 95 3.20 19.01 28.55
CA TYR A 95 3.06 17.55 28.58
C TYR A 95 4.20 16.80 27.87
N GLY A 96 5.17 17.50 27.29
CA GLY A 96 6.25 16.92 26.49
C GLY A 96 5.82 16.56 25.06
N SER A 97 6.80 16.46 24.15
CA SER A 97 6.62 16.20 22.72
C SER A 97 5.90 14.88 22.41
N SER A 98 6.03 13.87 23.29
CA SER A 98 5.27 12.62 23.16
C SER A 98 3.76 12.84 23.21
N SER A 99 3.25 13.89 23.85
CA SER A 99 1.82 14.20 23.86
C SER A 99 1.26 14.71 22.52
N ILE A 100 2.12 14.86 21.50
CA ILE A 100 1.72 15.06 20.12
C ILE A 100 1.69 13.71 19.40
N LEU A 101 0.61 13.42 18.68
CA LEU A 101 0.55 12.35 17.68
C LEU A 101 0.73 12.94 16.29
N TYR A 102 1.74 12.51 15.56
CA TYR A 102 1.76 12.64 14.11
C TYR A 102 1.14 11.39 13.48
N TYR A 103 -0.01 11.58 12.82
CA TYR A 103 -0.68 10.55 12.04
C TYR A 103 -0.46 10.84 10.54
N GLN A 104 0.28 9.95 9.88
CA GLN A 104 0.41 9.95 8.42
C GLN A 104 -0.33 8.74 7.85
N GLY A 105 -1.32 8.99 7.00
CA GLY A 105 -1.95 7.94 6.21
C GLY A 105 -1.17 7.61 4.94
N PHE A 106 -1.88 7.04 3.96
CA PHE A 106 -1.32 6.55 2.71
C PHE A 106 -1.94 7.21 1.47
N GLY A 107 -2.67 8.32 1.66
CA GLY A 107 -3.37 9.07 0.63
C GLY A 107 -2.46 9.92 -0.27
N ALA A 108 -1.29 10.31 0.22
CA ALA A 108 -0.16 10.78 -0.57
C ALA A 108 1.10 10.03 -0.12
N ARG A 109 1.88 9.52 -1.08
CA ARG A 109 3.04 8.65 -0.83
C ARG A 109 4.30 9.11 -1.55
N THR A 110 4.41 10.41 -1.74
CA THR A 110 5.52 11.01 -2.48
C THR A 110 6.75 11.17 -1.56
N ALA A 111 7.92 11.40 -2.16
CA ALA A 111 9.19 11.45 -1.43
C ALA A 111 9.20 12.56 -0.38
N LEU A 112 8.73 13.77 -0.68
CA LEU A 112 8.78 14.88 0.28
C LEU A 112 7.92 14.67 1.52
N GLN A 113 6.99 13.70 1.53
CA GLN A 113 6.26 13.31 2.75
C GLN A 113 7.20 12.83 3.87
N VAL A 114 8.40 12.36 3.53
CA VAL A 114 9.47 12.04 4.48
C VAL A 114 9.90 13.27 5.29
N MET A 115 9.86 14.47 4.70
CA MET A 115 10.23 15.72 5.37
C MET A 115 9.30 16.08 6.52
N ASN A 116 8.06 15.56 6.51
CA ASN A 116 7.15 15.73 7.65
C ASN A 116 7.73 15.07 8.90
N ARG A 117 8.38 13.91 8.76
CA ARG A 117 9.05 13.24 9.89
C ARG A 117 10.24 14.04 10.40
N ARG A 118 11.02 14.65 9.49
CA ARG A 118 12.09 15.57 9.86
C ARG A 118 11.58 16.70 10.76
N PHE A 119 10.47 17.34 10.39
CA PHE A 119 9.86 18.39 11.20
C PHE A 119 9.55 17.90 12.63
N PHE A 120 8.95 16.72 12.78
CA PHE A 120 8.62 16.19 14.11
C PHE A 120 9.83 15.68 14.89
N ASN A 121 10.87 15.18 14.22
CA ASN A 121 12.14 14.82 14.88
C ASN A 121 12.86 16.06 15.41
N LEU A 122 12.83 17.18 14.68
CA LEU A 122 13.38 18.46 15.13
C LEU A 122 12.67 19.04 16.37
N LEU A 123 11.42 18.62 16.64
CA LEU A 123 10.70 18.93 17.88
C LEU A 123 11.10 18.04 19.08
N GLY A 124 12.15 17.24 18.96
CA GLY A 124 12.57 16.24 19.94
C GLY A 124 11.84 14.89 19.79
N GLY A 125 11.21 14.66 18.64
CA GLY A 125 10.41 13.46 18.35
C GLY A 125 9.02 13.48 18.98
N VAL A 126 8.01 13.01 18.27
CA VAL A 126 6.60 12.94 18.74
C VAL A 126 6.09 11.51 18.72
N THR A 127 4.89 11.27 19.26
CA THR A 127 4.27 9.96 19.07
C THR A 127 3.96 9.74 17.60
N THR A 128 4.37 8.60 17.06
CA THR A 128 4.04 8.18 15.70
C THR A 128 3.27 6.87 15.72
N THR A 129 2.75 6.45 14.56
CA THR A 129 2.07 5.17 14.45
C THR A 129 3.01 4.06 13.97
N TYR A 130 2.79 2.83 14.40
CA TYR A 130 3.41 1.63 13.81
C TYR A 130 2.36 0.65 13.28
N GLY A 131 2.81 -0.24 12.39
CA GLY A 131 1.93 -1.13 11.63
C GLY A 131 1.10 -0.36 10.61
N THR A 132 0.35 -1.08 9.78
CA THR A 132 -0.50 -0.48 8.75
C THR A 132 -1.84 -1.18 8.69
N VAL A 133 -2.88 -0.43 8.28
CA VAL A 133 -4.22 -1.02 8.03
C VAL A 133 -4.25 -1.87 6.76
N CYS A 134 -3.18 -1.90 5.95
CA CYS A 134 -3.22 -2.45 4.60
C CYS A 134 -2.28 -3.65 4.40
N GLY A 135 -0.96 -3.43 4.45
CA GLY A 135 0.05 -4.36 3.95
C GLY A 135 1.00 -4.97 5.00
N GLY A 136 0.90 -4.56 6.27
CA GLY A 136 1.92 -4.91 7.27
C GLY A 136 2.04 -6.40 7.58
N ILE A 137 0.93 -7.16 7.51
CA ILE A 137 0.93 -8.59 7.84
C ILE A 137 1.75 -9.40 6.84
N GLY A 138 1.50 -9.19 5.54
CA GLY A 138 2.23 -9.88 4.49
C GLY A 138 3.69 -9.45 4.42
N HIS A 139 3.98 -8.17 4.72
CA HIS A 139 5.35 -7.69 4.84
C HIS A 139 6.14 -8.49 5.88
N THR A 140 5.65 -8.52 7.12
CA THR A 140 6.33 -9.23 8.22
C THR A 140 6.41 -10.74 7.98
N ALA A 141 5.40 -11.34 7.34
CA ALA A 141 5.44 -12.75 6.99
C ALA A 141 6.53 -13.07 5.94
N MET A 142 6.61 -12.29 4.86
CA MET A 142 7.63 -12.48 3.83
C MET A 142 9.04 -12.13 4.34
N GLU A 143 9.19 -11.16 5.25
CA GLU A 143 10.47 -10.94 5.94
C GLU A 143 10.88 -12.12 6.82
N ALA A 144 9.93 -12.78 7.51
CA ALA A 144 10.24 -13.96 8.29
C ALA A 144 10.71 -15.13 7.41
N ASP A 145 10.16 -15.26 6.20
CA ASP A 145 10.43 -16.41 5.32
C ASP A 145 11.62 -16.17 4.38
N PHE A 146 11.68 -15.00 3.75
CA PHE A 146 12.69 -14.63 2.75
C PHE A 146 13.73 -13.61 3.25
N GLY A 147 13.47 -12.97 4.39
CA GLY A 147 14.28 -11.88 4.92
C GLY A 147 13.98 -10.50 4.32
N ALA A 148 13.20 -10.46 3.25
CA ALA A 148 12.76 -9.24 2.60
C ALA A 148 11.52 -9.49 1.74
N LYS A 149 10.71 -8.45 1.57
CA LYS A 149 9.61 -8.47 0.61
C LYS A 149 10.09 -8.02 -0.77
N LEU A 150 10.41 -8.98 -1.63
CA LEU A 150 10.73 -8.74 -3.04
C LEU A 150 9.61 -9.30 -3.92
N SER A 151 9.28 -8.61 -5.01
CA SER A 151 8.30 -9.07 -6.00
C SER A 151 8.91 -9.09 -7.39
N HIS A 152 8.42 -9.98 -8.24
CA HIS A 152 8.80 -10.02 -9.64
C HIS A 152 8.32 -8.76 -10.36
N ASP A 153 9.09 -8.31 -11.35
CA ASP A 153 8.63 -7.31 -12.31
C ASP A 153 7.29 -7.77 -12.91
N PRO A 154 6.26 -6.91 -13.00
CA PRO A 154 4.98 -7.35 -13.55
C PRO A 154 5.07 -7.97 -14.94
N LEU A 155 6.06 -7.59 -15.75
CA LEU A 155 6.29 -8.17 -17.07
C LEU A 155 6.91 -9.57 -17.02
N ASP A 156 7.57 -9.96 -15.93
CA ASP A 156 8.18 -11.30 -15.80
C ASP A 156 7.11 -12.41 -15.73
N HIS A 157 5.90 -12.08 -15.27
CA HIS A 157 4.74 -12.98 -15.35
C HIS A 157 4.36 -13.37 -16.79
N LEU A 158 4.92 -12.72 -17.82
CA LEU A 158 4.78 -13.17 -19.21
C LEU A 158 5.43 -14.53 -19.49
N HIS A 159 6.32 -15.00 -18.61
CA HIS A 159 7.04 -16.26 -18.72
C HIS A 159 6.42 -17.39 -17.87
N SER A 160 5.32 -17.11 -17.14
CA SER A 160 4.62 -18.12 -16.35
C SER A 160 3.82 -19.10 -17.23
N ASN A 161 3.81 -20.36 -16.82
CA ASN A 161 3.01 -21.44 -17.40
C ASN A 161 1.75 -21.77 -16.58
N HIS A 162 1.66 -21.28 -15.34
CA HIS A 162 0.43 -21.17 -14.57
C HIS A 162 0.52 -19.96 -13.63
N ILE A 163 -0.57 -19.21 -13.48
CA ILE A 163 -0.63 -18.06 -12.58
C ILE A 163 -1.77 -18.26 -11.58
N ILE A 164 -1.44 -18.20 -10.28
CA ILE A 164 -2.42 -18.15 -9.20
C ILE A 164 -2.54 -16.72 -8.69
N VAL A 165 -3.73 -16.14 -8.81
CA VAL A 165 -4.09 -14.85 -8.20
C VAL A 165 -4.84 -15.12 -6.90
N TRP A 166 -4.22 -14.87 -5.75
CA TRP A 166 -4.75 -15.25 -4.43
C TRP A 166 -5.14 -14.04 -3.59
N GLY A 167 -6.44 -13.90 -3.31
CA GLY A 167 -6.99 -12.80 -2.50
C GLY A 167 -6.78 -11.42 -3.10
N ARG A 168 -6.73 -11.33 -4.45
CA ARG A 168 -6.46 -10.11 -5.22
C ARG A 168 -7.49 -9.93 -6.34
N ASN A 169 -7.85 -8.68 -6.63
CA ASN A 169 -8.79 -8.32 -7.71
C ASN A 169 -8.15 -7.35 -8.73
N PRO A 170 -7.06 -7.74 -9.45
CA PRO A 170 -6.35 -6.84 -10.36
C PRO A 170 -7.22 -6.27 -11.49
N ALA A 171 -8.31 -6.92 -11.91
CA ALA A 171 -9.23 -6.36 -12.90
C ALA A 171 -9.93 -5.06 -12.43
N VAL A 172 -9.81 -4.71 -11.15
CA VAL A 172 -10.33 -3.48 -10.54
C VAL A 172 -9.22 -2.67 -9.87
N THR A 173 -8.42 -3.31 -9.02
CA THR A 173 -7.47 -2.61 -8.14
C THR A 173 -6.08 -2.45 -8.72
N ASP A 174 -5.76 -3.18 -9.80
CA ASP A 174 -4.45 -3.15 -10.45
C ASP A 174 -4.59 -3.50 -11.94
N ILE A 175 -5.29 -2.59 -12.63
CA ILE A 175 -5.70 -2.79 -14.02
C ILE A 175 -4.52 -2.94 -14.99
N HIS A 176 -3.34 -2.42 -14.61
CA HIS A 176 -2.13 -2.53 -15.40
C HIS A 176 -1.54 -3.93 -15.31
N LEU A 177 -1.44 -4.49 -14.10
CA LEU A 177 -1.12 -5.90 -13.92
C LEU A 177 -2.13 -6.79 -14.65
N TRP A 178 -3.44 -6.52 -14.51
CA TRP A 178 -4.46 -7.33 -15.18
C TRP A 178 -4.31 -7.35 -16.70
N ARG A 179 -3.95 -6.21 -17.31
CA ARG A 179 -3.66 -6.14 -18.75
C ARG A 179 -2.50 -7.06 -19.14
N ILE A 180 -1.48 -7.18 -18.30
CA ILE A 180 -0.34 -8.10 -18.52
C ILE A 180 -0.82 -9.55 -18.39
N LEU A 181 -1.50 -9.89 -17.30
CA LEU A 181 -2.02 -11.26 -17.07
C LEU A 181 -2.94 -11.73 -18.21
N ARG A 182 -3.80 -10.85 -18.72
CA ARG A 182 -4.65 -11.14 -19.89
C ARG A 182 -3.88 -11.45 -21.16
N LYS A 183 -2.66 -10.94 -21.35
CA LYS A 183 -1.82 -11.31 -22.50
C LYS A 183 -1.37 -12.76 -22.39
N VAL A 184 -1.01 -13.19 -21.18
CA VAL A 184 -0.53 -14.55 -20.88
C VAL A 184 -1.69 -15.55 -20.96
N GLN A 185 -2.84 -15.19 -20.40
CA GLN A 185 -4.07 -15.97 -20.52
C GLN A 185 -4.47 -16.24 -21.98
N ARG A 186 -4.40 -15.22 -22.84
CA ARG A 186 -4.72 -15.35 -24.27
C ARG A 186 -3.73 -16.23 -25.03
N LYS A 187 -2.54 -16.48 -24.49
CA LYS A 187 -1.55 -17.41 -25.05
C LYS A 187 -1.75 -18.86 -24.57
N GLY A 188 -2.73 -19.11 -23.69
CA GLY A 188 -3.07 -20.45 -23.21
C GLY A 188 -2.61 -20.75 -21.79
N THR A 189 -1.87 -19.86 -21.13
CA THR A 189 -1.48 -20.02 -19.73
C THR A 189 -2.71 -19.89 -18.82
N PRO A 190 -3.07 -20.92 -18.02
CA PRO A 190 -4.20 -20.84 -17.11
C PRO A 190 -3.97 -19.78 -16.02
N ILE A 191 -5.02 -19.02 -15.73
CA ILE A 191 -5.12 -18.16 -14.55
C ILE A 191 -6.14 -18.76 -13.59
N THR A 192 -5.67 -19.13 -12.41
CA THR A 192 -6.51 -19.52 -11.28
C THR A 192 -6.70 -18.33 -10.34
N VAL A 193 -7.94 -18.04 -9.94
CA VAL A 193 -8.25 -17.07 -8.89
C VAL A 193 -8.75 -17.81 -7.64
N ILE A 194 -8.09 -17.56 -6.52
CA ILE A 194 -8.49 -18.05 -5.20
C ILE A 194 -8.98 -16.86 -4.39
N ASP A 195 -10.29 -16.78 -4.15
CA ASP A 195 -10.90 -15.66 -3.44
C ASP A 195 -12.25 -16.09 -2.82
N PRO A 196 -12.54 -15.76 -1.54
CA PRO A 196 -13.86 -16.04 -0.96
C PRO A 196 -15.01 -15.30 -1.69
N VAL A 197 -14.72 -14.29 -2.50
CA VAL A 197 -15.68 -13.53 -3.29
C VAL A 197 -15.43 -13.77 -4.78
N LYS A 198 -16.49 -13.98 -5.55
CA LYS A 198 -16.42 -14.07 -7.02
C LYS A 198 -16.25 -12.69 -7.66
N THR A 199 -15.07 -12.11 -7.46
CA THR A 199 -14.63 -10.79 -7.94
C THR A 199 -14.64 -10.66 -9.46
N LYS A 200 -14.41 -9.45 -9.98
CA LYS A 200 -14.30 -9.22 -11.42
C LYS A 200 -13.16 -10.02 -12.04
N THR A 201 -12.00 -10.10 -11.37
CA THR A 201 -10.90 -10.99 -11.80
C THR A 201 -11.36 -12.44 -11.82
N ALA A 202 -12.02 -12.94 -10.76
CA ALA A 202 -12.49 -14.32 -10.69
C ALA A 202 -13.46 -14.70 -11.82
N ARG A 203 -14.29 -13.75 -12.29
CA ARG A 203 -15.21 -13.98 -13.43
C ARG A 203 -14.50 -14.07 -14.78
N LEU A 204 -13.31 -13.48 -14.88
CA LEU A 204 -12.52 -13.42 -16.11
C LEU A 204 -11.37 -14.45 -16.15
N ALA A 205 -11.10 -15.10 -15.02
CA ALA A 205 -10.11 -16.17 -14.87
C ALA A 205 -10.64 -17.50 -15.42
N ASP A 206 -9.73 -18.43 -15.70
CA ASP A 206 -10.07 -19.75 -16.24
C ASP A 206 -10.61 -20.66 -15.14
N ILE A 207 -10.03 -20.54 -13.93
CA ILE A 207 -10.40 -21.33 -12.76
C ILE A 207 -10.71 -20.39 -11.60
N TYR A 208 -11.82 -20.64 -10.91
CA TYR A 208 -12.19 -19.93 -9.68
C TYR A 208 -12.36 -20.94 -8.54
N ILE A 209 -11.62 -20.72 -7.45
CA ILE A 209 -11.71 -21.52 -6.23
C ILE A 209 -12.14 -20.59 -5.09
N GLN A 210 -13.21 -20.97 -4.40
CA GLN A 210 -13.81 -20.19 -3.33
C GLN A 210 -13.53 -20.83 -1.97
N PRO A 211 -12.43 -20.48 -1.30
CA PRO A 211 -12.21 -20.92 0.07
C PRO A 211 -13.17 -20.22 1.03
N LYS A 212 -13.38 -20.82 2.18
CA LYS A 212 -13.97 -20.17 3.35
C LYS A 212 -13.07 -19.01 3.77
N ALA A 213 -13.65 -17.81 3.84
CA ALA A 213 -12.91 -16.59 4.17
C ALA A 213 -12.07 -16.75 5.45
N GLY A 214 -10.78 -16.43 5.39
CA GLY A 214 -9.85 -16.48 6.51
C GLY A 214 -9.31 -17.87 6.87
N TYR A 215 -9.49 -18.85 5.98
CA TYR A 215 -8.98 -20.22 6.10
C TYR A 215 -8.06 -20.59 4.93
N ASP A 216 -7.53 -19.61 4.21
CA ASP A 216 -6.66 -19.78 3.04
C ASP A 216 -5.39 -20.59 3.36
N TYR A 217 -4.79 -20.39 4.53
CA TYR A 217 -3.63 -21.17 4.99
C TYR A 217 -3.90 -22.69 5.03
N TYR A 218 -5.13 -23.13 5.31
CA TYR A 218 -5.47 -24.57 5.24
C TYR A 218 -5.58 -25.08 3.80
N LEU A 219 -6.01 -24.24 2.86
CA LEU A 219 -5.96 -24.59 1.43
C LEU A 219 -4.50 -24.72 0.98
N ALA A 220 -3.63 -23.80 1.37
CA ALA A 220 -2.20 -23.89 1.06
C ALA A 220 -1.55 -25.14 1.66
N MET A 221 -1.83 -25.47 2.92
CA MET A 221 -1.37 -26.73 3.54
C MET A 221 -1.86 -27.98 2.78
N ALA A 222 -3.12 -27.97 2.30
CA ALA A 222 -3.67 -29.09 1.55
C ALA A 222 -2.99 -29.27 0.19
N LEU A 223 -2.71 -28.17 -0.51
CA LEU A 223 -1.93 -28.17 -1.75
C LEU A 223 -0.54 -28.75 -1.49
N ALA A 224 0.18 -28.26 -0.48
CA ALA A 224 1.52 -28.73 -0.14
C ALA A 224 1.54 -30.24 0.16
N LYS A 225 0.59 -30.71 0.99
CA LYS A 225 0.49 -32.13 1.36
C LYS A 225 0.21 -33.03 0.15
N ILE A 226 -0.57 -32.55 -0.83
CA ILE A 226 -0.82 -33.29 -2.06
C ILE A 226 0.43 -33.32 -2.95
N ILE A 227 1.10 -32.17 -3.12
CA ILE A 227 2.33 -32.06 -3.91
C ILE A 227 3.40 -33.00 -3.36
N LEU A 228 3.71 -32.90 -2.07
CA LEU A 228 4.69 -33.77 -1.39
C LEU A 228 4.34 -35.26 -1.51
N LYS A 229 3.05 -35.61 -1.52
CA LYS A 229 2.59 -37.01 -1.63
C LYS A 229 2.67 -37.56 -3.06
N LEU A 230 2.44 -36.71 -4.06
CA LEU A 230 2.46 -37.09 -5.47
C LEU A 230 3.87 -37.05 -6.07
N ASP A 231 4.80 -36.40 -5.38
CA ASP A 231 6.19 -36.35 -5.78
C ASP A 231 6.81 -37.75 -5.87
N ASN A 232 7.50 -37.97 -6.97
CA ASN A 232 8.22 -39.19 -7.30
C ASN A 232 9.14 -38.91 -8.51
N PRO A 233 10.10 -39.81 -8.83
CA PRO A 233 11.07 -39.58 -9.90
C PRO A 233 10.49 -39.32 -11.31
N GLN A 234 9.22 -39.63 -11.57
CA GLN A 234 8.58 -39.35 -12.87
C GLN A 234 8.00 -37.94 -12.95
N ASN A 235 7.43 -37.45 -11.86
CA ASN A 235 6.74 -36.16 -11.83
C ASN A 235 7.65 -35.02 -11.36
N ASN A 236 8.58 -35.30 -10.44
CA ASN A 236 9.55 -34.34 -9.90
C ASN A 236 8.93 -32.99 -9.53
N TYR A 237 7.90 -33.03 -8.69
CA TYR A 237 7.14 -31.84 -8.28
C TYR A 237 7.80 -31.07 -7.14
N VAL A 238 8.75 -31.69 -6.44
CA VAL A 238 9.41 -31.12 -5.28
C VAL A 238 10.87 -30.81 -5.58
N ASP A 239 11.30 -29.60 -5.26
CA ASP A 239 12.70 -29.18 -5.34
C ASP A 239 13.46 -29.61 -4.08
N HIS A 240 13.89 -30.87 -4.08
CA HIS A 240 14.62 -31.47 -2.94
C HIS A 240 15.97 -30.79 -2.69
N ASP A 241 16.67 -30.38 -3.75
CA ASP A 241 17.98 -29.71 -3.65
C ASP A 241 17.83 -28.36 -2.96
N PHE A 242 16.80 -27.58 -3.32
CA PHE A 242 16.48 -26.32 -2.65
C PHE A 242 16.12 -26.55 -1.18
N ILE A 243 15.24 -27.51 -0.89
CA ILE A 243 14.83 -27.82 0.50
C ILE A 243 16.07 -28.16 1.36
N GLU A 244 16.95 -29.04 0.90
CA GLU A 244 18.12 -29.47 1.67
C GLU A 244 19.14 -28.34 1.86
N ASN A 245 19.45 -27.60 0.79
CA ASN A 245 20.60 -26.69 0.78
C ASN A 245 20.25 -25.26 1.15
N SER A 246 19.04 -24.81 0.82
CA SER A 246 18.64 -23.41 0.85
C SER A 246 17.52 -23.08 1.84
N THR A 247 17.07 -24.04 2.65
CA THR A 247 16.00 -23.81 3.64
C THR A 247 16.37 -24.19 5.08
N LEU A 248 15.55 -23.71 6.02
CA LEU A 248 15.51 -24.13 7.43
C LEU A 248 14.09 -24.53 7.83
N TYR A 249 14.00 -25.36 8.86
CA TYR A 249 12.76 -25.77 9.52
C TYR A 249 11.76 -26.55 8.66
N PHE A 250 12.18 -27.15 7.56
CA PHE A 250 11.32 -27.99 6.73
C PHE A 250 10.71 -29.17 7.53
N ASP A 251 11.48 -29.84 8.39
CA ASP A 251 10.97 -30.91 9.25
C ASP A 251 9.84 -30.43 10.18
N SER A 252 9.99 -29.24 10.77
CA SER A 252 8.96 -28.63 11.61
C SER A 252 7.70 -28.32 10.80
N TYR A 253 7.86 -27.83 9.58
CA TYR A 253 6.76 -27.59 8.65
C TYR A 253 6.03 -28.89 8.28
N GLN A 254 6.77 -29.95 7.97
CA GLN A 254 6.19 -31.28 7.69
C GLN A 254 5.41 -31.81 8.90
N GLN A 255 5.96 -31.69 10.11
CA GLN A 255 5.24 -32.05 11.35
C GLN A 255 3.95 -31.23 11.54
N ILE A 256 3.91 -29.96 11.11
CA ILE A 256 2.68 -29.17 11.11
C ILE A 256 1.67 -29.75 10.11
N LEU A 257 2.08 -30.11 8.91
CA LEU A 257 1.21 -30.73 7.89
C LEU A 257 0.68 -32.10 8.33
N ASP A 258 1.45 -32.87 9.08
CA ASP A 258 1.07 -34.22 9.53
C ASP A 258 0.03 -34.24 10.65
N LYS A 259 -0.15 -33.12 11.36
CA LYS A 259 -1.24 -32.94 12.33
C LYS A 259 -2.64 -32.93 11.69
N TYR A 260 -2.73 -32.79 10.37
CA TYR A 260 -4.00 -32.62 9.66
C TYR A 260 -4.14 -33.65 8.52
N SER A 261 -5.28 -34.36 8.49
CA SER A 261 -5.66 -35.15 7.32
C SER A 261 -6.14 -34.24 6.18
N LEU A 262 -6.11 -34.74 4.95
CA LEU A 262 -6.65 -34.01 3.79
C LEU A 262 -8.15 -33.69 3.96
N ASP A 263 -8.93 -34.59 4.55
CA ASP A 263 -10.36 -34.37 4.82
C ASP A 263 -10.57 -33.21 5.81
N ILE A 264 -9.73 -33.12 6.86
CA ILE A 264 -9.80 -32.02 7.83
C ILE A 264 -9.44 -30.70 7.15
N LEU A 265 -8.39 -30.67 6.32
CA LEU A 265 -7.96 -29.46 5.61
C LEU A 265 -9.04 -29.00 4.62
N SER A 266 -9.57 -29.92 3.82
CA SER A 266 -10.66 -29.69 2.87
C SER A 266 -11.90 -29.12 3.55
N HIS A 267 -12.33 -29.73 4.66
CA HIS A 267 -13.47 -29.22 5.44
C HIS A 267 -13.20 -27.82 6.03
N LYS A 268 -12.00 -27.56 6.55
CA LYS A 268 -11.65 -26.26 7.14
C LYS A 268 -11.58 -25.14 6.11
N CYS A 269 -10.94 -25.37 4.97
CA CYS A 269 -10.85 -24.39 3.90
C CYS A 269 -12.12 -24.32 3.04
N GLY A 270 -13.02 -25.29 3.15
CA GLY A 270 -14.29 -25.33 2.43
C GLY A 270 -14.13 -25.63 0.93
N VAL A 271 -13.08 -26.35 0.54
CA VAL A 271 -12.80 -26.73 -0.86
C VAL A 271 -12.66 -28.24 -0.96
N GLU A 272 -13.37 -28.86 -1.90
CA GLU A 272 -13.37 -30.31 -2.12
C GLU A 272 -11.97 -30.84 -2.45
N VAL A 273 -11.60 -32.01 -1.91
CA VAL A 273 -10.27 -32.62 -2.08
C VAL A 273 -9.90 -32.78 -3.56
N ASP A 274 -10.85 -33.11 -4.43
CA ASP A 274 -10.59 -33.27 -5.86
C ASP A 274 -10.24 -31.95 -6.55
N VAL A 275 -10.82 -30.84 -6.11
CA VAL A 275 -10.49 -29.49 -6.61
C VAL A 275 -9.10 -29.10 -6.13
N ILE A 276 -8.80 -29.34 -4.85
CA ILE A 276 -7.46 -29.09 -4.29
C ILE A 276 -6.41 -29.92 -5.04
N ARG A 277 -6.69 -31.20 -5.32
CA ARG A 277 -5.77 -32.08 -6.06
C ARG A 277 -5.50 -31.57 -7.47
N LYS A 278 -6.52 -31.17 -8.21
CA LYS A 278 -6.36 -30.62 -9.56
C LYS A 278 -5.51 -29.35 -9.56
N LEU A 279 -5.74 -28.45 -8.60
CA LEU A 279 -4.92 -27.25 -8.45
C LEU A 279 -3.48 -27.59 -8.08
N ALA A 280 -3.26 -28.50 -7.13
CA ALA A 280 -1.93 -28.92 -6.70
C ALA A 280 -1.09 -29.45 -7.87
N VAL A 281 -1.67 -30.36 -8.67
CA VAL A 281 -1.02 -30.92 -9.86
C VAL A 281 -0.75 -29.82 -10.89
N SER A 282 -1.77 -29.02 -11.24
CA SER A 282 -1.61 -27.96 -12.24
C SER A 282 -0.60 -26.88 -11.81
N TYR A 283 -0.46 -26.60 -10.51
CA TYR A 283 0.55 -25.66 -10.00
C TYR A 283 1.96 -26.26 -10.06
N ALA A 284 2.13 -27.52 -9.65
CA ALA A 284 3.43 -28.20 -9.71
C ALA A 284 3.91 -28.45 -11.14
N GLU A 285 3.00 -28.77 -12.07
CA GLU A 285 3.33 -29.00 -13.49
C GLU A 285 3.58 -27.72 -14.29
N GLY A 286 3.30 -26.54 -13.74
CA GLY A 286 3.47 -25.30 -14.47
C GLY A 286 4.94 -25.04 -14.84
N ASP A 287 5.88 -25.22 -13.91
CA ASP A 287 7.34 -25.11 -14.12
C ASP A 287 7.77 -24.11 -15.24
N PRO A 288 7.68 -22.78 -15.01
CA PRO A 288 7.43 -22.12 -13.74
C PRO A 288 5.96 -21.68 -13.55
N SER A 289 5.53 -21.72 -12.28
CA SER A 289 4.24 -21.21 -11.80
C SER A 289 4.45 -20.00 -10.90
N SER A 290 3.68 -18.93 -11.14
CA SER A 290 3.71 -17.74 -10.27
C SER A 290 2.49 -17.64 -9.36
N ILE A 291 2.71 -17.14 -8.15
CA ILE A 291 1.65 -16.77 -7.21
C ILE A 291 1.66 -15.26 -7.03
N ILE A 292 0.51 -14.62 -7.24
CA ILE A 292 0.31 -13.19 -7.06
C ILE A 292 -0.66 -12.99 -5.89
N MET A 293 -0.10 -12.65 -4.74
CA MET A 293 -0.85 -12.42 -3.50
C MET A 293 -1.48 -11.02 -3.49
N GLY A 294 -2.65 -10.92 -2.85
CA GLY A 294 -3.39 -9.68 -2.73
C GLY A 294 -3.59 -9.21 -1.29
N TRP A 295 -4.08 -7.97 -1.18
CA TRP A 295 -4.38 -7.33 0.09
C TRP A 295 -5.57 -7.95 0.85
N GLY A 296 -6.37 -8.81 0.20
CA GLY A 296 -7.47 -9.53 0.86
C GLY A 296 -6.97 -10.47 1.97
N LEU A 297 -5.77 -11.03 1.82
CA LEU A 297 -5.17 -11.96 2.79
C LEU A 297 -4.71 -11.28 4.09
N HIS A 298 -4.53 -9.95 4.07
CA HIS A 298 -4.19 -9.14 5.25
C HIS A 298 -5.41 -8.86 6.14
N ARG A 299 -6.63 -9.14 5.68
CA ARG A 299 -7.88 -8.74 6.37
C ARG A 299 -8.34 -9.74 7.43
N TYR A 300 -7.42 -10.58 7.89
CA TYR A 300 -7.68 -11.64 8.87
C TYR A 300 -6.66 -11.59 10.00
N GLN A 301 -7.11 -11.89 11.22
CA GLN A 301 -6.24 -11.88 12.41
C GLN A 301 -5.04 -12.84 12.26
N GLN A 302 -5.24 -13.98 11.60
CA GLN A 302 -4.18 -14.95 11.26
C GLN A 302 -3.67 -14.79 9.83
N GLY A 303 -3.74 -13.58 9.26
CA GLY A 303 -3.31 -13.32 7.89
C GLY A 303 -1.86 -13.72 7.64
N HIS A 304 -0.98 -13.63 8.65
CA HIS A 304 0.43 -14.04 8.54
C HIS A 304 0.57 -15.52 8.16
N LEU A 305 -0.32 -16.40 8.65
CA LEU A 305 -0.32 -17.81 8.25
C LEU A 305 -0.67 -18.00 6.77
N ASN A 306 -1.50 -17.12 6.19
CA ASN A 306 -1.82 -17.19 4.76
C ASN A 306 -0.57 -16.95 3.91
N PHE A 307 0.19 -15.90 4.24
CA PHE A 307 1.45 -15.60 3.54
C PHE A 307 2.45 -16.73 3.71
N ARG A 308 2.77 -17.11 4.95
CA ARG A 308 3.81 -18.11 5.20
C ARG A 308 3.52 -19.49 4.59
N MET A 309 2.25 -19.91 4.58
CA MET A 309 1.87 -21.18 3.96
C MET A 309 1.88 -21.12 2.43
N VAL A 310 1.62 -19.95 1.84
CA VAL A 310 1.70 -19.74 0.39
C VAL A 310 3.17 -19.63 -0.05
N ASP A 311 4.01 -18.95 0.72
CA ASP A 311 5.44 -18.86 0.49
C ASP A 311 6.09 -20.26 0.54
N ALA A 312 5.68 -21.08 1.51
CA ALA A 312 6.08 -22.48 1.60
C ALA A 312 5.70 -23.32 0.37
N LEU A 313 4.61 -23.00 -0.35
CA LEU A 313 4.25 -23.71 -1.59
C LEU A 313 5.26 -23.45 -2.70
N ALA A 314 5.67 -22.20 -2.88
CA ALA A 314 6.67 -21.85 -3.88
C ALA A 314 8.03 -22.45 -3.50
N ALA A 315 8.37 -22.47 -2.21
CA ALA A 315 9.61 -23.04 -1.69
C ALA A 315 9.74 -24.55 -1.97
N ILE A 316 8.67 -25.32 -1.81
CA ILE A 316 8.76 -26.77 -2.08
C ILE A 316 8.72 -27.12 -3.57
N THR A 317 8.25 -26.23 -4.45
CA THR A 317 7.98 -26.55 -5.87
C THR A 317 9.02 -26.03 -6.85
N GLY A 318 10.16 -25.52 -6.36
CA GLY A 318 11.22 -24.98 -7.24
C GLY A 318 10.83 -23.68 -7.98
N ASN A 319 9.76 -23.02 -7.54
CA ASN A 319 9.29 -21.78 -8.18
C ASN A 319 10.03 -20.53 -7.67
N ILE A 320 10.91 -20.63 -6.67
CA ILE A 320 11.69 -19.50 -6.16
C ILE A 320 12.94 -19.29 -7.03
N GLY A 321 13.26 -18.03 -7.36
CA GLY A 321 14.51 -17.71 -8.07
C GLY A 321 14.46 -17.90 -9.59
N VAL A 322 13.29 -18.24 -10.14
CA VAL A 322 13.09 -18.50 -11.57
C VAL A 322 12.17 -17.47 -12.24
N SER A 323 12.50 -17.08 -13.47
CA SER A 323 11.69 -16.15 -14.27
C SER A 323 10.29 -16.73 -14.52
N GLY A 324 9.24 -15.93 -14.33
CA GLY A 324 7.85 -16.38 -14.43
C GLY A 324 7.36 -17.20 -13.24
N GLY A 325 8.17 -17.39 -12.18
CA GLY A 325 7.81 -18.10 -10.96
C GLY A 325 7.45 -17.17 -9.80
N GLY A 326 7.78 -17.63 -8.60
CA GLY A 326 7.85 -16.88 -7.37
C GLY A 326 6.51 -16.52 -6.73
N VAL A 327 6.61 -15.80 -5.61
CA VAL A 327 5.48 -15.22 -4.90
C VAL A 327 5.62 -13.70 -4.90
N SER A 328 4.70 -13.01 -5.56
CA SER A 328 4.67 -11.56 -5.68
C SER A 328 3.52 -10.97 -4.88
N GLN A 329 3.79 -9.99 -4.03
CA GLN A 329 2.77 -9.26 -3.26
C GLN A 329 2.64 -7.80 -3.76
N GLY A 330 3.77 -7.10 -3.83
CA GLY A 330 3.90 -5.69 -4.18
C GLY A 330 5.32 -5.19 -3.90
N PHE A 331 5.56 -3.93 -4.25
CA PHE A 331 6.86 -3.27 -4.09
C PHE A 331 6.85 -2.34 -2.87
N GLU A 332 8.03 -1.98 -2.38
CA GLU A 332 8.24 -0.96 -1.36
C GLU A 332 8.46 0.39 -2.04
N GLU A 333 7.42 1.23 -2.09
CA GLU A 333 7.43 2.48 -2.86
C GLU A 333 8.50 3.48 -2.38
N TYR A 334 8.89 3.43 -1.11
CA TYR A 334 9.90 4.32 -0.55
C TYR A 334 11.32 3.73 -0.54
N ALA A 335 11.52 2.46 -0.92
CA ALA A 335 12.82 1.78 -0.80
C ALA A 335 13.95 2.42 -1.63
N TYR A 336 13.61 3.31 -2.57
CA TYR A 336 14.55 3.97 -3.45
C TYR A 336 15.07 5.31 -2.91
N PHE A 337 14.51 5.83 -1.82
CA PHE A 337 14.85 7.15 -1.29
C PHE A 337 15.78 7.06 -0.07
N ASP A 338 16.60 8.11 0.11
CA ASP A 338 17.48 8.28 1.26
C ASP A 338 16.72 8.92 2.42
N PHE A 339 16.50 8.12 3.47
CA PHE A 339 15.80 8.55 4.68
C PHE A 339 16.68 9.27 5.71
N SER A 340 17.99 9.42 5.47
CA SER A 340 18.86 10.19 6.37
C SER A 340 18.44 11.66 6.51
N VAL A 341 17.63 12.17 5.56
CA VAL A 341 17.03 13.51 5.65
C VAL A 341 16.04 13.64 6.81
N GLU A 342 15.49 12.54 7.35
CA GLU A 342 14.56 12.55 8.48
C GLU A 342 15.20 13.00 9.80
N LEU A 343 16.52 12.87 9.96
CA LEU A 343 17.22 13.09 11.23
C LEU A 343 16.57 12.33 12.40
N GLU A 344 16.34 11.03 12.22
CA GLU A 344 15.72 10.18 13.25
C GLU A 344 16.45 10.26 14.59
N GLU A 345 17.77 10.47 14.56
CA GLU A 345 18.62 10.63 15.74
C GLU A 345 18.27 11.84 16.62
N LEU A 346 17.59 12.86 16.08
CA LEU A 346 17.11 14.01 16.85
C LEU A 346 15.78 13.73 17.55
N GLY A 347 15.07 12.67 17.15
CA GLY A 347 13.86 12.21 17.81
C GLY A 347 14.16 11.49 19.12
N GLU A 348 14.36 12.23 20.21
CA GLU A 348 14.58 11.62 21.54
C GLU A 348 13.39 10.77 21.99
N ASN A 349 12.17 11.21 21.68
CA ASN A 349 10.97 10.44 21.97
C ASN A 349 10.66 9.43 20.85
N GLN A 350 10.54 8.17 21.26
CA GLN A 350 10.34 7.01 20.38
C GLN A 350 8.98 6.34 20.59
N ARG A 351 8.00 7.01 21.23
CA ARG A 351 6.69 6.41 21.47
C ARG A 351 5.98 6.11 20.16
N LYS A 352 5.58 4.84 19.98
CA LYS A 352 4.79 4.38 18.84
C LYS A 352 3.48 3.75 19.31
N ILE A 353 2.37 4.05 18.63
CA ILE A 353 1.06 3.45 18.89
C ILE A 353 0.51 2.70 17.66
N PRO A 354 -0.25 1.61 17.81
CA PRO A 354 -0.66 0.80 16.68
C PRO A 354 -1.70 1.51 15.79
N MET A 355 -1.40 1.71 14.51
CA MET A 355 -2.33 2.28 13.53
C MET A 355 -3.62 1.43 13.37
N PRO A 356 -3.56 0.09 13.27
CA PRO A 356 -4.76 -0.71 13.02
C PRO A 356 -5.79 -0.68 14.15
N THR A 357 -5.35 -0.36 15.37
CA THR A 357 -6.19 -0.26 16.58
C THR A 357 -6.11 1.13 17.21
N ILE A 358 -5.89 2.16 16.38
CA ILE A 358 -5.60 3.53 16.83
C ILE A 358 -6.64 4.10 17.80
N GLY A 359 -7.93 3.76 17.63
CA GLY A 359 -8.97 4.19 18.56
C GLY A 359 -8.76 3.65 19.99
N ASP A 360 -8.41 2.37 20.12
CA ASP A 360 -8.05 1.78 21.41
C ASP A 360 -6.73 2.37 21.95
N ALA A 361 -5.75 2.57 21.07
CA ALA A 361 -4.45 3.11 21.46
C ALA A 361 -4.54 4.54 22.01
N LEU A 362 -5.31 5.41 21.36
CA LEU A 362 -5.53 6.79 21.82
C LEU A 362 -6.21 6.81 23.19
N LEU A 363 -7.26 6.00 23.36
CA LEU A 363 -8.04 5.96 24.61
C LEU A 363 -7.31 5.33 25.80
N SER A 364 -6.28 4.51 25.56
CA SER A 364 -5.48 3.85 26.61
C SER A 364 -4.14 4.53 26.87
N THR A 365 -3.74 5.52 26.08
CA THR A 365 -2.49 6.25 26.27
C THR A 365 -2.69 7.37 27.30
N HIS A 366 -2.15 7.20 28.50
CA HIS A 366 -2.32 8.16 29.61
C HIS A 366 -1.02 8.75 30.15
N GLN A 367 0.15 8.25 29.75
CA GLN A 367 1.44 8.65 30.33
C GLN A 367 2.49 8.97 29.24
N PRO A 368 2.61 10.25 28.85
CA PRO A 368 1.58 11.29 28.98
C PRO A 368 0.42 11.04 27.98
N PRO A 369 -0.77 11.64 28.19
CA PRO A 369 -1.88 11.48 27.24
C PRO A 369 -1.56 12.15 25.88
N ILE A 370 -2.26 11.74 24.82
CA ILE A 370 -2.21 12.46 23.54
C ILE A 370 -3.11 13.70 23.64
N LYS A 371 -2.52 14.88 23.45
CA LYS A 371 -3.17 16.19 23.58
C LYS A 371 -3.26 16.98 22.30
N LEU A 372 -2.39 16.70 21.32
CA LEU A 372 -2.51 17.24 19.98
C LEU A 372 -2.35 16.13 18.96
N ILE A 373 -3.19 16.13 17.94
CA ILE A 373 -3.05 15.24 16.78
C ILE A 373 -2.78 16.11 15.55
N PHE A 374 -1.68 15.85 14.87
CA PHE A 374 -1.38 16.42 13.57
C PHE A 374 -1.57 15.32 12.52
N LEU A 375 -2.50 15.54 11.60
CA LEU A 375 -2.94 14.55 10.64
C LEU A 375 -2.63 14.97 9.21
N SER A 376 -2.00 14.08 8.47
CA SER A 376 -1.73 14.20 7.03
C SER A 376 -2.13 12.94 6.28
N SER A 377 -2.41 13.10 4.98
CA SER A 377 -2.52 12.00 4.02
C SER A 377 -3.50 10.87 4.41
N GLY A 378 -4.58 11.15 5.14
CA GLY A 378 -5.49 10.11 5.61
C GLY A 378 -6.87 10.57 6.07
N ASN A 379 -7.81 9.62 6.13
CA ASN A 379 -9.15 9.81 6.71
C ASN A 379 -9.44 8.70 7.74
N PRO A 380 -8.72 8.67 8.88
CA PRO A 380 -8.74 7.57 9.84
C PRO A 380 -10.10 7.31 10.47
N VAL A 381 -10.93 8.34 10.67
CA VAL A 381 -12.26 8.14 11.28
C VAL A 381 -13.10 7.16 10.45
N THR A 382 -13.00 7.18 9.12
CA THR A 382 -13.73 6.26 8.24
C THR A 382 -12.91 5.03 7.83
N LEU A 383 -11.59 5.15 7.71
CA LEU A 383 -10.73 4.09 7.13
C LEU A 383 -10.09 3.15 8.17
N ASN A 384 -9.96 3.55 9.43
CA ASN A 384 -9.43 2.66 10.47
C ASN A 384 -10.56 1.80 11.07
N PRO A 385 -10.25 0.57 11.51
CA PRO A 385 -11.22 -0.30 12.15
C PRO A 385 -11.87 0.34 13.38
N ASN A 386 -13.17 0.10 13.57
CA ASN A 386 -13.97 0.63 14.67
C ASN A 386 -14.05 2.18 14.67
N SER A 387 -14.62 2.72 13.58
CA SER A 387 -14.75 4.16 13.31
C SER A 387 -15.26 4.99 14.49
N LEU A 388 -16.30 4.52 15.20
CA LEU A 388 -16.83 5.22 16.38
C LEU A 388 -15.82 5.31 17.53
N LYS A 389 -14.99 4.27 17.70
CA LYS A 389 -13.92 4.30 18.70
C LYS A 389 -12.76 5.17 18.26
N VAL A 390 -12.42 5.15 16.97
CA VAL A 390 -11.42 6.06 16.40
C VAL A 390 -11.86 7.51 16.61
N LYS A 391 -13.10 7.85 16.28
CA LYS A 391 -13.70 9.17 16.55
C LYS A 391 -13.53 9.58 18.01
N LYS A 392 -13.94 8.74 18.96
CA LYS A 392 -13.77 9.00 20.40
C LYS A 392 -12.30 9.19 20.82
N GLY A 393 -11.39 8.42 20.23
CA GLY A 393 -9.96 8.56 20.46
C GLY A 393 -9.45 9.92 20.01
N PHE A 394 -9.84 10.37 18.81
CA PHE A 394 -9.48 11.69 18.30
C PHE A 394 -10.12 12.83 19.11
N GLU A 395 -11.38 12.68 19.54
CA GLU A 395 -12.08 13.64 20.42
C GLU A 395 -11.43 13.78 21.81
N SER A 396 -10.56 12.84 22.21
CA SER A 396 -9.85 12.93 23.49
C SER A 396 -8.64 13.87 23.47
N ALA A 397 -8.18 14.28 22.29
CA ALA A 397 -7.13 15.28 22.12
C ALA A 397 -7.71 16.70 22.27
N ASP A 398 -6.91 17.62 22.83
CA ASP A 398 -7.33 19.01 23.06
C ASP A 398 -7.33 19.83 21.74
N PHE A 399 -6.57 19.40 20.73
CA PHE A 399 -6.52 20.03 19.41
C PHE A 399 -6.15 19.04 18.30
N VAL A 400 -6.78 19.18 17.14
CA VAL A 400 -6.55 18.31 15.97
C VAL A 400 -6.36 19.18 14.74
N ILE A 401 -5.18 19.05 14.12
CA ILE A 401 -4.79 19.75 12.89
C ILE A 401 -4.86 18.75 11.75
N MET A 402 -5.51 19.12 10.65
CA MET A 402 -5.73 18.26 9.49
C MET A 402 -5.26 18.94 8.21
N ILE A 403 -4.38 18.27 7.46
CA ILE A 403 -4.07 18.63 6.07
C ILE A 403 -4.86 17.70 5.13
N ASP A 404 -5.67 18.27 4.25
CA ASP A 404 -6.45 17.51 3.25
C ASP A 404 -6.86 18.43 2.07
N HIS A 405 -7.58 17.87 1.10
CA HIS A 405 -8.23 18.60 0.01
C HIS A 405 -9.71 18.89 0.30
N PHE A 406 -10.35 18.06 1.14
CA PHE A 406 -11.79 18.13 1.40
C PHE A 406 -12.11 17.97 2.90
N LEU A 407 -13.18 18.61 3.36
CA LEU A 407 -13.80 18.29 4.64
C LEU A 407 -14.45 16.90 4.57
N ASN A 408 -13.81 15.89 5.14
CA ASN A 408 -14.24 14.48 5.13
C ASN A 408 -14.66 14.01 6.54
N ASP A 409 -14.91 12.70 6.76
CA ASP A 409 -15.34 12.17 8.06
C ASP A 409 -14.41 12.53 9.22
N THR A 410 -13.11 12.68 8.97
CA THR A 410 -12.13 13.07 10.00
C THR A 410 -12.24 14.55 10.36
N SER A 411 -12.82 15.39 9.49
CA SER A 411 -13.07 16.80 9.80
C SER A 411 -14.13 17.02 10.90
N ASP A 412 -14.92 15.99 11.24
CA ASP A 412 -15.83 16.02 12.39
C ASP A 412 -15.10 16.32 13.70
N VAL A 413 -13.87 15.80 13.84
CA VAL A 413 -13.04 15.90 15.05
C VAL A 413 -11.86 16.86 14.88
N ALA A 414 -11.66 17.42 13.69
CA ALA A 414 -10.63 18.41 13.43
C ALA A 414 -11.03 19.79 13.99
N HIS A 415 -10.02 20.56 14.38
CA HIS A 415 -10.17 21.93 14.89
C HIS A 415 -9.58 22.94 13.90
N LEU A 416 -8.47 22.60 13.24
CA LEU A 416 -7.82 23.41 12.22
C LEU A 416 -7.65 22.59 10.95
N PHE A 417 -8.06 23.16 9.82
CA PHE A 417 -7.91 22.58 8.49
C PHE A 417 -6.92 23.42 7.67
N LEU A 418 -5.94 22.76 7.08
CA LEU A 418 -4.93 23.36 6.21
C LEU A 418 -5.07 22.77 4.79
N PRO A 419 -5.34 23.59 3.75
CA PRO A 419 -5.58 23.09 2.40
C PRO A 419 -4.27 22.67 1.70
N GLY A 420 -4.19 21.39 1.34
CA GLY A 420 -3.06 20.81 0.63
C GLY A 420 -3.12 20.98 -0.90
N THR A 421 -1.95 21.06 -1.54
CA THR A 421 -1.82 20.90 -3.00
C THR A 421 -2.14 19.48 -3.46
N THR A 422 -2.47 19.36 -4.74
CA THR A 422 -2.61 18.10 -5.45
C THR A 422 -1.36 17.83 -6.31
N TYR A 423 -1.23 16.61 -6.85
CA TYR A 423 -0.11 16.24 -7.74
C TYR A 423 0.01 17.07 -9.04
N LEU A 424 -0.98 17.92 -9.35
CA LEU A 424 -0.93 18.84 -10.49
C LEU A 424 -0.31 20.21 -10.13
N GLU A 425 -0.09 20.47 -8.84
CA GLU A 425 0.28 21.77 -8.27
C GLU A 425 1.63 21.76 -7.55
N GLU A 426 2.27 20.60 -7.41
CA GLU A 426 3.49 20.43 -6.63
C GLU A 426 4.59 19.68 -7.39
N GLU A 427 5.80 19.75 -6.85
CA GLU A 427 6.97 19.03 -7.34
C GLU A 427 7.38 17.95 -6.33
N ASP A 428 7.50 16.71 -6.78
CA ASP A 428 7.86 15.56 -5.94
C ASP A 428 8.37 14.36 -6.77
N LEU A 429 8.73 13.26 -6.11
CA LEU A 429 9.00 11.95 -6.71
C LEU A 429 8.07 10.90 -6.09
N MET A 430 7.70 9.89 -6.88
CA MET A 430 6.84 8.80 -6.41
C MET A 430 7.36 7.45 -6.89
N GLY A 431 7.61 6.53 -5.94
CA GLY A 431 7.74 5.11 -6.23
C GLY A 431 6.37 4.44 -6.32
N SER A 432 6.31 3.31 -7.00
CA SER A 432 5.10 2.48 -7.09
C SER A 432 5.18 1.27 -6.16
N TYR A 433 4.04 0.86 -5.61
CA TYR A 433 3.90 -0.41 -4.90
C TYR A 433 3.34 -1.54 -5.77
N GLY A 434 3.06 -1.28 -7.06
CA GLY A 434 2.66 -2.28 -8.05
C GLY A 434 3.72 -2.60 -9.09
N HIS A 435 4.77 -1.78 -9.20
CA HIS A 435 5.90 -1.99 -10.10
C HIS A 435 7.17 -1.28 -9.60
N ASN A 436 8.31 -1.64 -10.16
CA ASN A 436 9.66 -1.17 -9.85
C ASN A 436 10.04 0.17 -10.53
N TRP A 437 9.10 1.11 -10.70
CA TRP A 437 9.41 2.42 -11.30
C TRP A 437 9.31 3.54 -10.28
N VAL A 438 10.19 4.53 -10.43
CA VAL A 438 10.12 5.84 -9.77
C VAL A 438 9.77 6.88 -10.84
N SER A 439 8.77 7.71 -10.56
CA SER A 439 8.25 8.68 -11.51
C SER A 439 8.24 10.10 -10.95
N PRO A 440 8.43 11.13 -11.79
CA PRO A 440 8.32 12.51 -11.34
C PRO A 440 6.87 12.92 -11.13
N VAL A 441 6.63 13.68 -10.07
CA VAL A 441 5.44 14.50 -9.88
C VAL A 441 5.86 15.92 -10.20
N ASN A 442 5.61 16.39 -11.42
CA ASN A 442 5.99 17.74 -11.82
C ASN A 442 4.80 18.68 -11.77
N GLN A 443 5.02 19.89 -11.26
CA GLN A 443 4.01 20.93 -11.21
C GLN A 443 3.51 21.29 -12.62
N VAL A 444 2.21 21.10 -12.85
CA VAL A 444 1.56 21.39 -14.13
C VAL A 444 1.08 22.84 -14.17
N VAL A 445 0.48 23.30 -13.08
CA VAL A 445 0.00 24.68 -12.86
C VAL A 445 0.34 25.12 -11.43
N PRO A 446 0.39 26.44 -11.13
CA PRO A 446 0.52 26.90 -9.75
C PRO A 446 -0.63 26.40 -8.86
N PRO A 447 -0.44 26.33 -7.53
CA PRO A 447 -1.50 25.98 -6.59
C PRO A 447 -2.77 26.82 -6.77
N GLN A 448 -3.94 26.18 -6.70
CA GLN A 448 -5.21 26.89 -6.73
C GLN A 448 -5.49 27.59 -5.40
N GLY A 449 -6.03 28.80 -5.48
CA GLY A 449 -6.38 29.61 -4.32
C GLY A 449 -5.17 29.84 -3.41
N GLU A 450 -5.29 29.43 -2.15
CA GLU A 450 -4.23 29.53 -1.15
C GLU A 450 -3.68 28.15 -0.74
N ALA A 451 -3.93 27.08 -1.51
CA ALA A 451 -3.39 25.77 -1.19
C ALA A 451 -1.86 25.77 -1.15
N LYS A 452 -1.28 25.01 -0.22
CA LYS A 452 0.18 24.86 -0.04
C LYS A 452 0.56 23.38 -0.02
N SER A 453 1.77 23.05 -0.45
CA SER A 453 2.27 21.68 -0.30
C SER A 453 2.52 21.37 1.16
N GLU A 454 2.41 20.09 1.54
CA GLU A 454 2.72 19.68 2.92
C GLU A 454 4.12 20.13 3.32
N PHE A 455 5.09 19.96 2.41
CA PHE A 455 6.46 20.44 2.61
C PHE A 455 6.51 21.94 2.92
N GLU A 456 5.84 22.79 2.14
CA GLU A 456 5.76 24.23 2.38
C GLU A 456 5.07 24.56 3.73
N ILE A 457 4.00 23.85 4.08
CA ILE A 457 3.30 24.02 5.36
C ILE A 457 4.26 23.75 6.53
N PHE A 458 5.02 22.65 6.49
CA PHE A 458 5.99 22.33 7.54
C PHE A 458 7.18 23.29 7.57
N GLN A 459 7.61 23.82 6.42
CA GLN A 459 8.61 24.90 6.40
C GLN A 459 8.10 26.15 7.11
N LEU A 460 6.88 26.60 6.80
CA LEU A 460 6.28 27.79 7.42
C LEU A 460 6.00 27.62 8.92
N LEU A 461 5.71 26.39 9.37
CA LEU A 461 5.63 26.07 10.80
C LEU A 461 7.01 26.09 11.47
N ALA A 462 8.05 25.57 10.80
CA ALA A 462 9.42 25.61 11.30
C ALA A 462 9.91 27.06 11.52
N GLU A 463 9.46 28.00 10.69
CA GLU A 463 9.72 29.44 10.89
C GLU A 463 9.17 29.99 12.20
N ARG A 464 8.03 29.47 12.67
CA ARG A 464 7.38 29.90 13.92
C ARG A 464 7.86 29.16 15.15
N LEU A 465 8.60 28.08 14.97
CA LEU A 465 9.09 27.19 16.01
C LEU A 465 10.62 27.24 16.16
N ASP A 466 11.25 28.26 15.58
CA ASP A 466 12.68 28.59 15.71
C ASP A 466 13.67 27.54 15.14
N PHE A 467 13.27 26.74 14.15
CA PHE A 467 14.17 25.82 13.42
C PHE A 467 14.05 25.92 11.89
N LYS A 468 13.71 27.11 11.37
CA LYS A 468 13.63 27.44 9.93
C LYS A 468 14.80 26.88 9.11
N GLU A 469 16.03 27.13 9.57
CA GLU A 469 17.24 26.81 8.81
C GLU A 469 17.35 25.30 8.52
N GLU A 470 16.88 24.45 9.44
CA GLU A 470 16.90 23.00 9.31
C GLU A 470 15.92 22.46 8.27
N MET A 471 14.89 23.23 7.92
CA MET A 471 13.88 22.87 6.92
C MET A 471 14.04 23.68 5.63
N SER A 472 14.99 24.61 5.57
CA SER A 472 15.17 25.55 4.45
C SER A 472 15.52 24.85 3.12
N GLY A 473 15.36 25.60 2.02
CA GLY A 473 15.62 25.14 0.66
C GLY A 473 14.36 24.79 -0.12
N ASP A 474 14.54 24.55 -1.43
CA ASP A 474 13.42 24.26 -2.33
C ASP A 474 13.15 22.75 -2.45
N PRO A 475 11.97 22.34 -2.98
CA PRO A 475 11.64 20.94 -3.21
C PRO A 475 12.72 20.20 -4.00
N LYS A 476 13.27 20.84 -5.03
CA LYS A 476 14.28 20.25 -5.93
C LYS A 476 15.53 19.81 -5.17
N MET A 477 16.06 20.67 -4.31
CA MET A 477 17.23 20.38 -3.48
C MET A 477 17.00 19.17 -2.58
N TRP A 478 15.83 19.07 -1.94
CA TRP A 478 15.51 17.94 -1.07
C TRP A 478 15.30 16.66 -1.84
N LEU A 479 14.57 16.71 -2.96
CA LEU A 479 14.39 15.57 -3.85
C LEU A 479 15.71 15.04 -4.40
N GLU A 480 16.65 15.91 -4.76
CA GLU A 480 17.98 15.48 -5.21
C GLU A 480 18.77 14.80 -4.08
N LYS A 481 18.71 15.32 -2.85
CA LYS A 481 19.31 14.66 -1.68
C LYS A 481 18.68 13.28 -1.44
N MET A 482 17.36 13.19 -1.50
CA MET A 482 16.61 11.94 -1.30
C MET A 482 16.84 10.93 -2.42
N ALA A 483 17.05 11.39 -3.65
CA ALA A 483 17.26 10.53 -4.82
C ALA A 483 18.68 9.93 -4.88
N LYS A 484 19.61 10.28 -3.97
CA LYS A 484 21.00 9.77 -3.95
C LYS A 484 21.14 8.26 -4.21
N PRO A 485 20.31 7.34 -3.64
CA PRO A 485 20.42 5.91 -3.92
C PRO A 485 20.11 5.57 -5.39
N ILE A 486 19.19 6.31 -6.02
CA ILE A 486 18.87 6.21 -7.44
C ILE A 486 20.02 6.78 -8.28
N LEU A 487 20.56 7.94 -7.88
CA LEU A 487 21.65 8.60 -8.62
C LEU A 487 22.93 7.73 -8.69
N LYS A 488 23.19 6.94 -7.64
CA LYS A 488 24.31 5.97 -7.61
C LYS A 488 24.18 4.85 -8.66
N GLN A 489 22.98 4.64 -9.23
CA GLN A 489 22.74 3.68 -10.31
C GLN A 489 23.03 4.25 -11.71
N GLY A 490 23.52 5.50 -11.79
CA GLY A 490 23.86 6.15 -13.05
C GLY A 490 22.73 6.95 -13.70
N ILE A 491 21.57 7.03 -13.04
CA ILE A 491 20.44 7.86 -13.47
C ILE A 491 20.65 9.28 -12.93
N THR A 492 20.63 10.29 -13.78
CA THR A 492 20.75 11.69 -13.35
C THR A 492 19.43 12.21 -12.79
N PHE A 493 19.51 13.22 -11.91
CA PHE A 493 18.31 13.85 -11.37
C PHE A 493 17.46 14.53 -12.47
N GLU A 494 18.10 15.07 -13.51
CA GLU A 494 17.41 15.64 -14.66
C GLU A 494 16.63 14.58 -15.46
N GLU A 495 17.18 13.36 -15.61
CA GLU A 495 16.46 12.24 -16.23
C GLU A 495 15.25 11.80 -15.41
N LEU A 496 15.39 11.75 -14.08
CA LEU A 496 14.27 11.47 -13.16
C LEU A 496 13.16 12.51 -13.26
N GLN A 497 13.52 13.80 -13.34
CA GLN A 497 12.53 14.88 -13.50
C GLN A 497 11.85 14.85 -14.87
N LYS A 498 12.54 14.40 -15.92
CA LYS A 498 11.98 14.37 -17.29
C LYS A 498 11.03 13.20 -17.52
N ALA A 499 11.31 12.02 -16.97
CA ALA A 499 10.53 10.82 -17.26
C ALA A 499 10.62 9.78 -16.14
N PRO A 500 9.60 8.89 -16.02
CA PRO A 500 9.69 7.70 -15.20
C PRO A 500 10.93 6.87 -15.49
N GLN A 501 11.54 6.34 -14.43
CA GLN A 501 12.74 5.50 -14.50
C GLN A 501 12.46 4.13 -13.89
N ARG A 502 12.93 3.07 -14.53
CA ARG A 502 12.85 1.70 -13.98
C ARG A 502 14.05 1.47 -13.05
N MET A 503 13.79 1.04 -11.82
CA MET A 503 14.80 0.92 -10.76
C MET A 503 15.43 -0.47 -10.64
N VAL A 504 14.81 -1.49 -11.24
CA VAL A 504 15.32 -2.87 -11.19
C VAL A 504 15.44 -3.37 -12.63
N ASN A 505 16.55 -4.03 -12.95
CA ASN A 505 16.73 -4.62 -14.25
C ASN A 505 15.66 -5.71 -14.45
N PRO A 506 14.93 -5.75 -15.58
CA PRO A 506 13.93 -6.80 -15.83
C PRO A 506 14.46 -8.23 -15.72
N ASN A 507 15.78 -8.43 -15.85
CA ASN A 507 16.43 -9.73 -15.73
C ASN A 507 16.84 -10.09 -14.28
N ASP A 508 16.72 -9.15 -13.33
CA ASP A 508 17.04 -9.41 -11.93
C ASP A 508 15.86 -10.13 -11.27
N ILE A 509 15.89 -11.46 -11.32
CA ILE A 509 14.86 -12.30 -10.72
C ILE A 509 15.07 -12.37 -9.20
N PRO A 510 14.03 -12.08 -8.39
CA PRO A 510 14.10 -12.18 -6.94
C PRO A 510 14.61 -13.55 -6.48
N PHE A 511 15.58 -13.56 -5.57
CA PHE A 511 16.17 -14.76 -4.96
C PHE A 511 16.85 -15.75 -5.93
N SER A 512 17.14 -15.35 -7.18
CA SER A 512 17.81 -16.18 -8.19
C SER A 512 19.20 -16.71 -7.79
N THR A 513 19.86 -16.07 -6.82
CA THR A 513 21.17 -16.51 -6.31
C THR A 513 21.06 -17.64 -5.27
N GLY A 514 19.84 -18.00 -4.86
CA GLY A 514 19.61 -18.93 -3.74
C GLY A 514 19.98 -18.37 -2.37
N LYS A 515 20.36 -17.08 -2.28
CA LYS A 515 20.66 -16.38 -1.02
C LYS A 515 19.48 -15.52 -0.60
N PHE A 516 19.03 -15.73 0.63
CA PHE A 516 17.92 -15.00 1.25
C PHE A 516 18.45 -13.90 2.16
N GLN A 517 17.62 -12.89 2.43
CA GLN A 517 18.00 -11.76 3.29
C GLN A 517 17.73 -12.04 4.78
N THR A 518 17.37 -13.29 5.11
CA THR A 518 17.19 -13.75 6.49
C THR A 518 18.53 -13.73 7.21
N LEU A 519 18.51 -13.73 8.54
CA LEU A 519 19.73 -13.83 9.34
C LEU A 519 20.49 -15.13 9.06
N SER A 520 19.79 -16.20 8.68
CA SER A 520 20.38 -17.49 8.31
C SER A 520 20.91 -17.54 6.87
N GLY A 521 20.53 -16.58 6.01
CA GLY A 521 20.81 -16.60 4.58
C GLY A 521 19.98 -17.61 3.79
N LYS A 522 19.03 -18.31 4.44
CA LYS A 522 18.18 -19.37 3.91
C LYS A 522 16.69 -19.01 3.96
N PHE A 523 15.86 -19.68 3.18
CA PHE A 523 14.40 -19.57 3.33
C PHE A 523 13.97 -20.26 4.63
N GLU A 524 13.17 -19.61 5.46
CA GLU A 524 12.76 -20.14 6.76
C GLU A 524 11.29 -20.57 6.75
N PHE A 525 11.04 -21.88 6.69
CA PHE A 525 9.67 -22.40 6.79
C PHE A 525 9.04 -22.03 8.14
N ILE A 526 7.72 -21.88 8.13
CA ILE A 526 6.93 -21.74 9.36
C ILE A 526 7.12 -22.96 10.27
N HIS A 527 7.58 -22.70 11.50
CA HIS A 527 7.83 -23.73 12.51
C HIS A 527 6.93 -23.59 13.76
N VAL A 528 6.19 -22.48 13.86
CA VAL A 528 5.15 -22.25 14.89
C VAL A 528 3.82 -22.05 14.19
N PHE A 529 2.84 -22.88 14.52
CA PHE A 529 1.51 -22.84 13.91
C PHE A 529 0.42 -22.72 14.97
N GLU A 530 -0.14 -21.52 15.08
CA GLU A 530 -1.21 -21.18 16.03
C GLU A 530 -2.45 -20.70 15.27
N PRO A 531 -3.29 -21.63 14.78
CA PRO A 531 -4.50 -21.26 14.05
C PRO A 531 -5.50 -20.63 15.01
N GLY A 532 -6.07 -19.50 14.60
CA GLY A 532 -7.10 -18.81 15.39
C GLY A 532 -8.47 -19.47 15.26
N ASN A 533 -9.35 -19.21 16.23
CA ASN A 533 -10.75 -19.54 16.10
C ASN A 533 -11.52 -18.37 15.46
N ASN A 534 -11.86 -18.51 14.18
CA ASN A 534 -12.62 -17.51 13.43
C ASN A 534 -14.15 -17.66 13.57
N SER A 535 -14.66 -18.59 14.39
CA SER A 535 -16.10 -18.74 14.61
C SER A 535 -16.60 -17.84 15.75
N VAL A 536 -17.70 -17.12 15.52
CA VAL A 536 -18.38 -16.33 16.55
C VAL A 536 -19.75 -16.95 16.83
N GLN A 537 -19.99 -17.35 18.07
CA GLN A 537 -21.26 -17.98 18.47
C GLN A 537 -22.43 -17.00 18.28
N GLY A 538 -23.52 -17.48 17.69
CA GLY A 538 -24.73 -16.67 17.44
C GLY A 538 -24.70 -15.80 16.18
N TYR A 539 -23.57 -15.73 15.47
CA TYR A 539 -23.40 -14.93 14.25
C TYR A 539 -22.93 -15.81 13.08
N PRO A 540 -23.85 -16.48 12.35
CA PRO A 540 -23.48 -17.47 11.32
C PRO A 540 -22.95 -16.86 10.02
N LEU A 541 -23.14 -15.55 9.80
CA LEU A 541 -22.68 -14.83 8.62
C LEU A 541 -21.38 -14.08 8.91
N ARG A 542 -20.47 -14.06 7.93
CA ARG A 542 -19.25 -13.26 7.98
C ARG A 542 -19.37 -12.06 7.06
N LEU A 543 -19.18 -10.86 7.60
CA LEU A 543 -19.08 -9.65 6.79
C LEU A 543 -17.71 -9.60 6.10
N LEU A 544 -17.71 -9.39 4.78
CA LEU A 544 -16.51 -9.12 4.00
C LEU A 544 -16.61 -7.72 3.40
N SER A 545 -15.65 -6.86 3.72
CA SER A 545 -15.52 -5.53 3.11
C SER A 545 -14.68 -5.63 1.83
N THR A 546 -15.34 -5.66 0.67
CA THR A 546 -14.67 -5.73 -0.62
C THR A 546 -14.46 -4.34 -1.22
N MET A 547 -13.37 -4.17 -1.95
CA MET A 547 -13.10 -2.91 -2.66
C MET A 547 -14.15 -2.67 -3.77
N PRO A 548 -14.77 -1.48 -3.85
CA PRO A 548 -15.66 -1.11 -4.95
C PRO A 548 -14.91 -0.90 -6.27
N ASP A 549 -15.64 -1.03 -7.39
CA ASP A 549 -15.12 -0.80 -8.74
C ASP A 549 -14.96 0.70 -9.07
N ASP A 550 -15.55 1.57 -8.27
CA ASP A 550 -15.79 2.98 -8.63
C ASP A 550 -14.81 3.97 -8.04
N PHE A 551 -14.21 3.68 -6.89
CA PHE A 551 -13.35 4.64 -6.20
C PHE A 551 -12.26 3.91 -5.42
N VAL A 552 -11.29 4.68 -4.94
CA VAL A 552 -10.15 4.24 -4.14
C VAL A 552 -10.23 4.93 -2.79
N GLY A 553 -10.16 4.18 -1.68
CA GLY A 553 -10.31 4.71 -0.33
C GLY A 553 -11.68 5.36 -0.10
N SER A 554 -11.68 6.67 0.14
CA SER A 554 -12.89 7.48 0.31
C SER A 554 -13.12 8.41 -0.90
N VAL A 555 -14.32 8.98 -0.99
CA VAL A 555 -14.73 9.87 -2.09
C VAL A 555 -14.89 11.31 -1.61
N PRO A 556 -14.71 12.31 -2.50
CA PRO A 556 -15.06 13.69 -2.21
C PRO A 556 -16.50 13.82 -1.69
N PRO A 557 -16.76 14.77 -0.78
CA PRO A 557 -18.08 14.96 -0.20
C PRO A 557 -19.16 15.18 -1.25
N GLY A 558 -20.30 14.51 -1.09
CA GLY A 558 -21.50 14.69 -1.92
C GLY A 558 -21.36 14.29 -3.39
N ILE A 559 -20.42 13.42 -3.75
CA ILE A 559 -20.56 12.55 -4.93
C ILE A 559 -21.56 11.46 -4.55
N PRO A 560 -22.75 11.35 -5.18
CA PRO A 560 -23.74 10.35 -4.79
C PRO A 560 -23.20 8.94 -5.03
N LEU A 561 -22.95 8.18 -3.95
CA LEU A 561 -22.52 6.77 -4.01
C LEU A 561 -23.51 5.89 -4.81
N LEU A 562 -24.79 6.31 -4.90
CA LEU A 562 -25.86 5.66 -5.66
C LEU A 562 -25.82 5.94 -7.17
N GLU A 563 -25.20 7.04 -7.62
CA GLU A 563 -25.07 7.35 -9.06
C GLU A 563 -23.89 6.63 -9.71
N LEU A 564 -22.86 6.29 -8.94
CA LEU A 564 -21.71 5.49 -9.42
C LEU A 564 -22.11 4.07 -9.85
N ARG A 565 -23.17 3.50 -9.25
CA ARG A 565 -23.75 2.19 -9.63
C ARG A 565 -24.48 2.18 -10.97
N LYS A 566 -24.72 3.33 -11.62
CA LYS A 566 -25.44 3.41 -12.91
C LYS A 566 -24.55 3.44 -14.15
N SER A 567 -23.22 3.37 -14.01
CA SER A 567 -22.33 3.31 -15.19
C SER A 567 -22.29 1.90 -15.80
N ARG A 568 -23.11 1.77 -16.84
CA ARG A 568 -23.43 0.60 -17.65
C ARG A 568 -22.23 -0.25 -18.09
N PHE A 569 -22.47 -1.56 -18.08
CA PHE A 569 -21.83 -2.54 -18.95
C PHE A 569 -21.72 -2.00 -20.38
N ILE A 570 -20.50 -1.84 -20.88
CA ILE A 570 -20.22 -1.86 -22.31
C ILE A 570 -19.64 -3.26 -22.58
N PRO A 571 -20.38 -4.16 -23.25
CA PRO A 571 -19.78 -5.38 -23.75
C PRO A 571 -18.80 -4.98 -24.85
N ILE A 572 -17.52 -5.18 -24.59
CA ILE A 572 -16.50 -5.18 -25.65
C ILE A 572 -16.53 -6.62 -26.19
N PHE A 573 -17.14 -6.78 -27.37
CA PHE A 573 -16.95 -7.95 -28.22
C PHE A 573 -15.51 -8.01 -28.72
#